data_AF-A0A660TQA9-F1
#
_entry.id   AF-A0A660TQA9-F1
#
_cell.length_a   1.000
_cell.length_b   1.000
_cell.length_c   1.000
_cell.angle_alpha   90.00
_cell.angle_beta   90.00
_cell.angle_gamma   90.00
#
_symmetry.space_group_name_H-M   'P 1'
#
loop_
_entity.id
_entity.type
_entity.pdbx_description
1 polymer ?
#
loop_
_entity_poly.entity_id
_entity_poly.type
_entity_poly.pdbx_seq_one_letter_code
_entity_poly.pdbx_strand_id
1 'polypeptide(L)'
;MEDHRWFANLLPEGGARESLCRIYGISVSNNAALSGKIGVECAGALRILPEVSDDTDDSEKDGYRDIDFENLKEITACRKTLEVLHQEGPPRLSLAGSQDKWAVKWDGQRLSLPYGRAPSTHILKFPTGRVPGLAENEAFVSGLGAECGLSTVDTMVFNSALLIPRYDRAEEVDGVIRRMHHDQPGKDLLQLIC
;
A
#
# COMPACT_ATOMS: atom_id res chain seq x y z
N MET A 1 -19.85 -0.23 19.14
CA MET A 1 -20.31 -0.70 17.81
C MET A 1 -19.77 0.17 16.67
N GLU A 2 -19.18 1.34 16.95
CA GLU A 2 -18.52 2.23 15.98
C GLU A 2 -17.15 1.72 15.50
N ASP A 3 -16.38 1.06 16.37
CA ASP A 3 -14.99 0.65 16.09
C ASP A 3 -14.86 -0.24 14.84
N HIS A 4 -15.83 -1.13 14.61
CA HIS A 4 -15.82 -2.04 13.45
C HIS A 4 -15.82 -1.33 12.09
N ARG A 5 -16.40 -0.13 11.99
CA ARG A 5 -16.47 0.61 10.73
C ARG A 5 -15.14 1.26 10.38
N TRP A 6 -14.43 1.77 11.38
CA TRP A 6 -13.14 2.41 11.16
C TRP A 6 -12.09 1.41 10.66
N PHE A 7 -12.02 0.21 11.25
CA PHE A 7 -11.13 -0.85 10.76
C PHE A 7 -11.53 -1.40 9.39
N ALA A 8 -12.83 -1.44 9.07
CA ALA A 8 -13.30 -1.84 7.74
C ALA A 8 -12.80 -0.87 6.66
N ASN A 9 -12.74 0.44 6.97
CA ASN A 9 -12.20 1.47 6.07
C ASN A 9 -10.67 1.41 5.89
N LEU A 10 -9.98 0.45 6.52
CA LEU A 10 -8.59 0.15 6.25
C LEU A 10 -8.46 -1.04 5.30
N LEU A 11 -9.48 -1.88 5.17
CA LEU A 11 -9.38 -3.11 4.41
C LEU A 11 -9.60 -2.86 2.90
N PRO A 12 -8.97 -3.68 2.04
CA PRO A 12 -9.30 -3.71 0.62
C PRO A 12 -10.78 -4.03 0.40
N GLU A 13 -11.32 -3.48 -0.69
CA GLU A 13 -12.70 -3.68 -1.13
C GLU A 13 -12.76 -4.33 -2.51
N GLY A 14 -13.95 -4.80 -2.90
CA GLY A 14 -14.20 -5.38 -4.22
C GLY A 14 -13.28 -6.56 -4.58
N GLY A 15 -12.80 -6.58 -5.83
CA GLY A 15 -12.01 -7.70 -6.36
C GLY A 15 -10.66 -7.94 -5.66
N ALA A 16 -10.03 -6.88 -5.13
CA ALA A 16 -8.80 -7.00 -4.36
C ALA A 16 -9.04 -7.80 -3.07
N ARG A 17 -10.15 -7.51 -2.38
CA ARG A 17 -10.58 -8.25 -1.19
C ARG A 17 -10.84 -9.72 -1.49
N GLU A 18 -11.64 -10.00 -2.52
CA GLU A 18 -11.98 -11.36 -2.93
C GLU A 18 -10.72 -12.18 -3.24
N SER A 19 -9.75 -11.56 -3.91
CA SER A 19 -8.48 -12.20 -4.26
C SER A 19 -7.62 -12.51 -3.04
N LEU A 20 -7.48 -11.56 -2.11
CA LEU A 20 -6.76 -11.79 -0.84
C LEU A 20 -7.43 -12.85 0.03
N CYS A 21 -8.75 -12.81 0.16
CA CYS A 21 -9.52 -13.82 0.90
C CYS A 21 -9.31 -15.23 0.30
N ARG A 22 -9.28 -15.34 -1.02
CA ARG A 22 -8.97 -16.61 -1.72
C ARG A 22 -7.54 -17.07 -1.49
N ILE A 23 -6.55 -16.17 -1.58
CA ILE A 23 -5.13 -16.47 -1.32
C ILE A 23 -4.94 -17.03 0.09
N TYR A 24 -5.59 -16.41 1.09
CA TYR A 24 -5.43 -16.79 2.49
C TYR A 24 -6.42 -17.86 2.97
N GLY A 25 -7.38 -18.29 2.15
CA GLY A 25 -8.42 -19.24 2.55
C GLY A 25 -9.37 -18.69 3.63
N ILE A 26 -9.66 -17.39 3.61
CA ILE A 26 -10.48 -16.69 4.60
C ILE A 26 -11.84 -16.30 3.99
N SER A 27 -12.92 -16.35 4.77
CA SER A 27 -14.22 -15.83 4.35
C SER A 27 -14.15 -14.34 4.00
N VAL A 28 -14.80 -13.94 2.89
CA VAL A 28 -14.88 -12.54 2.46
C VAL A 28 -15.53 -11.64 3.52
N SER A 29 -16.35 -12.16 4.42
CA SER A 29 -16.95 -11.36 5.51
C SER A 29 -16.07 -11.27 6.78
N ASN A 30 -14.98 -12.04 6.88
CA ASN A 30 -14.18 -12.12 8.10
C ASN A 30 -13.08 -11.03 8.14
N ASN A 31 -13.50 -9.82 8.52
CA ASN A 31 -12.61 -8.66 8.66
C ASN A 31 -11.46 -8.89 9.64
N ALA A 32 -11.71 -9.56 10.77
CA ALA A 32 -10.68 -9.78 11.79
C ALA A 32 -9.56 -10.68 11.27
N ALA A 33 -9.91 -11.80 10.64
CA ALA A 33 -8.93 -12.71 10.08
C ALA A 33 -8.14 -12.07 8.93
N LEU A 34 -8.81 -11.31 8.05
CA LEU A 34 -8.12 -10.59 6.98
C LEU A 34 -7.17 -9.52 7.56
N SER A 35 -7.62 -8.73 8.54
CA SER A 35 -6.80 -7.72 9.22
C SER A 35 -5.56 -8.32 9.85
N GLY A 36 -5.67 -9.50 10.49
CA GLY A 36 -4.54 -10.20 11.07
C GLY A 36 -3.51 -10.72 10.05
N LYS A 37 -3.89 -10.85 8.76
CA LYS A 37 -2.95 -11.26 7.69
C LYS A 37 -2.23 -10.09 7.04
N ILE A 38 -2.91 -8.97 6.84
CA ILE A 38 -2.39 -7.86 6.03
C ILE A 38 -2.08 -6.59 6.84
N GLY A 39 -2.53 -6.51 8.10
CA GLY A 39 -2.52 -5.28 8.90
C GLY A 39 -1.19 -4.89 9.54
N VAL A 40 -0.09 -5.58 9.26
CA VAL A 40 1.25 -5.26 9.80
C VAL A 40 1.77 -3.92 9.28
N GLU A 41 1.34 -3.51 8.09
CA GLU A 41 1.65 -2.22 7.50
C GLU A 41 0.30 -1.62 7.08
N CYS A 42 -0.10 -0.48 7.65
CA CYS A 42 -1.39 0.17 7.36
C CYS A 42 -1.23 1.64 6.96
N ALA A 43 -2.35 2.26 6.55
CA ALA A 43 -2.51 3.71 6.53
C ALA A 43 -2.29 4.32 7.92
N GLY A 44 -1.63 5.47 7.98
CA GLY A 44 -1.25 6.16 9.20
C GLY A 44 -0.17 5.41 9.98
N ALA A 45 -0.25 5.53 11.32
CA ALA A 45 0.69 4.91 12.26
C ALA A 45 0.22 3.57 12.84
N LEU A 46 -0.98 3.10 12.49
CA LEU A 46 -1.52 1.88 13.08
C LEU A 46 -0.81 0.63 12.51
N ARG A 47 -0.66 -0.40 13.34
CA ARG A 47 -0.36 -1.77 12.95
C ARG A 47 -1.28 -2.72 13.70
N ILE A 48 -1.73 -3.77 13.03
CA ILE A 48 -2.54 -4.84 13.59
C ILE A 48 -1.66 -6.09 13.63
N LEU A 49 -1.39 -6.56 14.85
CA LEU A 49 -0.56 -7.73 15.12
C LEU A 49 -1.41 -8.81 15.79
N PRO A 50 -1.10 -10.11 15.60
CA PRO A 50 -1.75 -11.19 16.33
C PRO A 50 -1.55 -11.04 17.85
N GLU A 51 -2.54 -11.45 18.65
CA GLU A 51 -2.49 -11.34 20.12
C GLU A 51 -1.32 -12.13 20.76
N VAL A 52 -0.80 -13.14 20.05
CA VAL A 52 0.30 -14.01 20.48
C VAL A 52 1.63 -13.66 19.78
N SER A 53 1.68 -12.59 18.98
CA SER A 53 2.98 -12.08 18.56
C SER A 53 3.55 -11.29 19.72
N ASP A 54 4.44 -11.92 20.48
CA ASP A 54 5.31 -11.19 21.37
C ASP A 54 6.01 -10.10 20.53
N ASP A 55 5.98 -8.84 20.99
CA ASP A 55 6.79 -7.75 20.41
C ASP A 55 8.31 -8.07 20.48
N THR A 56 8.67 -9.21 21.06
CA THR A 56 10.02 -9.76 21.21
C THR A 56 10.31 -10.99 20.33
N ASP A 57 9.37 -11.48 19.51
CA ASP A 57 9.70 -12.53 18.52
C ASP A 57 10.46 -11.90 17.33
N ASP A 58 11.73 -11.62 17.57
CA ASP A 58 12.77 -11.11 16.66
C ASP A 58 13.18 -12.12 15.58
N SER A 59 12.38 -13.15 15.31
CA SER A 59 12.74 -14.23 14.38
C SER A 59 12.81 -13.76 12.92
N GLU A 60 12.03 -12.75 12.53
CA GLU A 60 12.23 -12.04 11.26
C GLU A 60 12.92 -10.70 11.50
N LYS A 61 14.17 -10.57 11.03
CA LYS A 61 14.84 -9.27 10.95
C LYS A 61 13.99 -8.33 10.12
N ASP A 62 13.83 -7.09 10.56
CA ASP A 62 13.22 -6.06 9.74
C ASP A 62 14.09 -5.77 8.52
N GLY A 63 13.47 -5.56 7.37
CA GLY A 63 14.24 -5.20 6.19
C GLY A 63 13.44 -4.98 4.93
N TYR A 64 14.20 -4.85 3.84
CA TYR A 64 13.69 -4.59 2.51
C TYR A 64 14.23 -5.63 1.56
N ARG A 65 13.38 -6.13 0.68
CA ARG A 65 13.76 -7.06 -0.38
C ARG A 65 13.53 -6.41 -1.71
N ASP A 66 14.61 -6.19 -2.45
CA ASP A 66 14.56 -5.62 -3.78
C ASP A 66 13.70 -6.50 -4.69
N ILE A 67 12.90 -5.86 -5.54
CA ILE A 67 12.13 -6.55 -6.57
C ILE A 67 12.83 -6.29 -7.89
N ASP A 68 12.89 -7.29 -8.77
CA ASP A 68 13.37 -7.10 -10.13
C ASP A 68 12.25 -6.57 -11.03
N PHE A 69 12.48 -5.40 -11.64
CA PHE A 69 11.45 -4.60 -12.29
C PHE A 69 11.25 -4.84 -13.77
N GLU A 70 12.10 -5.61 -14.42
CA GLU A 70 11.91 -5.92 -15.85
C GLU A 70 10.54 -6.58 -16.10
N ASN A 71 9.99 -7.27 -15.09
CA ASN A 71 8.69 -7.92 -15.15
C ASN A 71 7.49 -7.07 -14.68
N LEU A 72 7.66 -5.85 -14.15
CA LEU A 72 6.54 -5.06 -13.62
C LEU A 72 5.46 -4.74 -14.67
N LYS A 73 5.88 -4.47 -15.91
CA LYS A 73 4.97 -4.25 -17.03
C LYS A 73 4.16 -5.51 -17.33
N GLU A 74 4.78 -6.68 -17.28
CA GLU A 74 4.10 -7.97 -17.49
C GLU A 74 3.16 -8.30 -16.33
N ILE A 75 3.59 -8.10 -15.08
CA ILE A 75 2.75 -8.26 -13.88
C ILE A 75 1.48 -7.40 -13.99
N THR A 76 1.66 -6.15 -14.42
CA THR A 76 0.57 -5.20 -14.65
C THR A 76 -0.35 -5.67 -15.78
N ALA A 77 0.21 -6.12 -16.91
CA ALA A 77 -0.54 -6.58 -18.07
C ALA A 77 -1.33 -7.87 -17.79
N CYS A 78 -0.72 -8.83 -17.09
CA CYS A 78 -1.32 -10.11 -16.75
C CYS A 78 -2.31 -10.04 -15.57
N ARG A 79 -2.40 -8.88 -14.88
CA ARG A 79 -3.28 -8.66 -13.73
C ARG A 79 -3.06 -9.68 -12.60
N LYS A 80 -1.83 -10.14 -12.44
CA LYS A 80 -1.41 -11.10 -11.39
C LYS A 80 -0.69 -10.41 -10.23
N THR A 81 -0.93 -9.12 -10.05
CA THR A 81 -0.29 -8.25 -9.04
C THR A 81 -0.35 -8.86 -7.64
N LEU A 82 -1.52 -9.31 -7.18
CA LEU A 82 -1.66 -9.89 -5.84
C LEU A 82 -1.04 -11.29 -5.71
N GLU A 83 -1.09 -12.11 -6.76
CA GLU A 83 -0.47 -13.44 -6.78
C GLU A 83 1.05 -13.34 -6.75
N VAL A 84 1.62 -12.45 -7.56
CA VAL A 84 3.06 -12.18 -7.60
C VAL A 84 3.50 -11.57 -6.28
N LEU A 85 2.76 -10.58 -5.76
CA LEU A 85 3.04 -10.05 -4.43
C LEU A 85 3.08 -11.15 -3.38
N HIS A 86 2.13 -12.09 -3.43
CA HIS A 86 2.08 -13.21 -2.49
C HIS A 86 3.28 -14.16 -2.59
N GLN A 87 3.76 -14.43 -3.81
CA GLN A 87 4.98 -15.22 -4.03
C GLN A 87 6.23 -14.51 -3.50
N GLU A 88 6.22 -13.18 -3.57
CA GLU A 88 7.27 -12.33 -3.04
C GLU A 88 7.17 -12.11 -1.51
N GLY A 89 6.01 -12.34 -0.90
CA GLY A 89 5.82 -12.28 0.54
C GLY A 89 4.35 -12.09 0.93
N PRO A 90 4.00 -12.09 2.23
CA PRO A 90 2.62 -11.83 2.62
C PRO A 90 2.19 -10.43 2.14
N PRO A 91 1.11 -10.30 1.33
CA PRO A 91 0.60 -9.00 0.94
C PRO A 91 0.25 -8.14 2.17
N ARG A 92 0.60 -6.87 2.10
CA ARG A 92 0.47 -5.89 3.18
C ARG A 92 -0.61 -4.86 2.84
N LEU A 93 -1.25 -4.30 3.85
CA LEU A 93 -2.35 -3.33 3.70
C LEU A 93 -1.77 -1.99 3.20
N SER A 94 -1.92 -1.73 1.91
CA SER A 94 -1.34 -0.53 1.32
C SER A 94 -2.22 0.71 1.40
N LEU A 95 -3.53 0.55 1.61
CA LEU A 95 -4.58 1.55 1.90
C LEU A 95 -5.92 0.92 1.48
N ALA A 96 -7.05 1.40 2.00
CA ALA A 96 -8.36 1.00 1.46
C ALA A 96 -8.54 1.42 0.00
N GLY A 97 -9.54 0.83 -0.65
CA GLY A 97 -9.86 1.05 -2.06
C GLY A 97 -10.03 -0.24 -2.85
N SER A 98 -10.45 -0.10 -4.10
CA SER A 98 -10.82 -1.22 -4.98
C SER A 98 -9.73 -1.62 -5.99
N GLN A 99 -8.70 -0.79 -6.14
CA GLN A 99 -7.61 -0.99 -7.08
C GLN A 99 -6.41 -1.66 -6.40
N ASP A 100 -5.76 -2.56 -7.12
CA ASP A 100 -4.56 -3.24 -6.64
C ASP A 100 -3.44 -2.24 -6.38
N LYS A 101 -2.83 -2.37 -5.21
CA LYS A 101 -1.77 -1.49 -4.74
C LYS A 101 -0.80 -2.24 -3.84
N TRP A 102 0.48 -1.96 -3.97
CA TRP A 102 1.53 -2.52 -3.14
C TRP A 102 2.13 -1.44 -2.24
N ALA A 103 2.39 -1.79 -0.98
CA ALA A 103 3.18 -0.98 -0.07
C ALA A 103 4.66 -1.28 -0.32
N VAL A 104 5.43 -0.27 -0.72
CA VAL A 104 6.80 -0.43 -1.21
C VAL A 104 7.72 0.64 -0.64
N LYS A 105 9.04 0.41 -0.66
CA LYS A 105 10.06 1.44 -0.48
C LYS A 105 10.64 1.79 -1.84
N TRP A 106 10.82 3.08 -2.10
CA TRP A 106 11.60 3.62 -3.22
C TRP A 106 12.67 4.53 -2.64
N ASP A 107 13.92 4.35 -3.05
CA ASP A 107 15.06 5.18 -2.63
C ASP A 107 15.65 6.06 -3.75
N GLY A 108 14.93 6.15 -4.89
CA GLY A 108 15.40 6.85 -6.09
C GLY A 108 16.11 5.94 -7.10
N GLN A 109 16.50 4.73 -6.71
CA GLN A 109 17.18 3.77 -7.58
C GLN A 109 16.52 2.40 -7.56
N ARG A 110 16.09 1.94 -6.38
CA ARG A 110 15.57 0.61 -6.14
C ARG A 110 14.19 0.71 -5.52
N LEU A 111 13.31 -0.16 -6.02
CA LEU A 111 12.03 -0.42 -5.38
C LEU A 111 12.12 -1.76 -4.64
N SER A 112 11.58 -1.80 -3.42
CA SER A 112 11.73 -2.94 -2.51
C SER A 112 10.46 -3.18 -1.74
N LEU A 113 10.17 -4.45 -1.42
CA LEU A 113 9.10 -4.84 -0.52
C LEU A 113 9.59 -4.82 0.93
N PRO A 114 8.89 -4.12 1.84
CA PRO A 114 9.18 -4.23 3.26
C PRO A 114 8.79 -5.60 3.81
N TYR A 115 9.61 -6.15 4.71
CA TYR A 115 9.27 -7.31 5.54
C TYR A 115 9.52 -7.03 7.04
N GLY A 116 9.05 -7.91 7.91
CA GLY A 116 8.98 -7.62 9.35
C GLY A 116 8.18 -6.34 9.64
N ARG A 117 8.80 -5.42 10.38
CA ARG A 117 8.26 -4.12 10.83
C ARG A 117 8.71 -2.95 9.96
N ALA A 118 9.53 -3.20 8.94
CA ALA A 118 10.04 -2.17 8.05
C ALA A 118 8.85 -1.39 7.41
N PRO A 119 8.83 -0.05 7.50
CA PRO A 119 7.76 0.75 6.89
C PRO A 119 7.93 0.85 5.38
N SER A 120 6.79 0.90 4.67
CA SER A 120 6.76 1.37 3.28
C SER A 120 6.91 2.90 3.23
N THR A 121 7.45 3.43 2.13
CA THR A 121 7.53 4.88 1.88
C THR A 121 6.68 5.33 0.70
N HIS A 122 6.25 4.38 -0.13
CA HIS A 122 5.46 4.63 -1.32
C HIS A 122 4.34 3.60 -1.46
N ILE A 123 3.33 3.96 -2.25
CA ILE A 123 2.28 3.09 -2.74
C ILE A 123 2.52 2.92 -4.23
N LEU A 124 2.65 1.69 -4.70
CA LEU A 124 2.67 1.37 -6.12
C LEU A 124 1.26 0.93 -6.54
N LYS A 125 0.57 1.76 -7.29
CA LYS A 125 -0.83 1.57 -7.71
C LYS A 125 -0.89 1.06 -9.14
N PHE A 126 -1.53 -0.09 -9.34
CA PHE A 126 -1.57 -0.78 -10.63
C PHE A 126 -2.84 -0.47 -11.39
N PRO A 127 -2.81 -0.16 -12.70
CA PRO A 127 -4.00 0.11 -13.47
C PRO A 127 -4.97 -1.08 -13.47
N THR A 128 -6.27 -0.80 -13.40
CA THR A 128 -7.33 -1.83 -13.47
C THR A 128 -7.47 -2.48 -14.86
N GLY A 129 -6.80 -1.91 -15.87
CA GLY A 129 -6.90 -2.29 -17.28
C GLY A 129 -8.25 -1.96 -17.93
N ARG A 130 -9.15 -1.24 -17.23
CA ARG A 130 -10.43 -0.76 -17.77
C ARG A 130 -10.29 0.59 -18.48
N VAL A 131 -9.35 1.41 -18.01
CA VAL A 131 -9.08 2.75 -18.51
C VAL A 131 -7.64 2.78 -19.03
N PRO A 132 -7.42 2.91 -20.35
CA PRO A 132 -6.09 3.10 -20.91
C PRO A 132 -5.47 4.39 -20.36
N GLY A 133 -4.18 4.35 -20.03
CA GLY A 133 -3.46 5.54 -19.57
C GLY A 133 -3.82 6.00 -18.15
N LEU A 134 -4.39 5.12 -17.30
CA LEU A 134 -4.87 5.51 -15.97
C LEU A 134 -3.75 6.05 -15.06
N ALA A 135 -2.56 5.43 -15.08
CA ALA A 135 -1.44 5.88 -14.26
C ALA A 135 -0.94 7.26 -14.71
N GLU A 136 -0.87 7.47 -16.03
CA GLU A 136 -0.48 8.73 -16.65
C GLU A 136 -1.49 9.83 -16.35
N ASN A 137 -2.78 9.52 -16.41
CA ASN A 137 -3.86 10.45 -16.06
C ASN A 137 -3.77 10.86 -14.58
N GLU A 138 -3.58 9.90 -13.67
CA GLU A 138 -3.46 10.20 -12.25
C GLU A 138 -2.22 11.04 -11.93
N ALA A 139 -1.08 10.75 -12.57
CA ALA A 139 0.12 11.57 -12.44
C ALA A 139 -0.10 13.00 -12.96
N PHE A 140 -0.74 13.13 -14.12
CA PHE A 140 -1.07 14.42 -14.71
C PHE A 140 -1.99 15.25 -13.81
N VAL A 141 -3.06 14.65 -13.27
CA VAL A 141 -4.01 15.33 -12.39
C VAL A 141 -3.34 15.76 -11.08
N SER A 142 -2.46 14.92 -10.51
CA SER A 142 -1.69 15.30 -9.31
C SER A 142 -0.79 16.51 -9.56
N GLY A 143 -0.09 16.53 -10.70
CA GLY A 143 0.74 17.66 -11.12
C GLY A 143 -0.07 18.93 -11.39
N LEU A 144 -1.20 18.81 -12.10
CA LEU A 144 -2.11 19.94 -12.34
C LEU A 144 -2.65 20.51 -11.03
N GLY A 145 -2.98 19.66 -10.07
CA GLY A 145 -3.39 20.09 -8.74
C GLY A 145 -2.33 20.92 -8.04
N ALA A 146 -1.05 20.52 -8.13
CA ALA A 146 0.07 21.27 -7.58
C ALA A 146 0.19 22.66 -8.22
N GLU A 147 0.11 22.74 -9.55
CA GLU A 147 0.13 24.02 -10.30
C GLU A 147 -1.06 24.93 -9.95
N CYS A 148 -2.19 24.36 -9.57
CA CYS A 148 -3.35 25.09 -9.08
C CYS A 148 -3.25 25.51 -7.59
N GLY A 149 -2.14 25.22 -6.91
CA GLY A 149 -1.93 25.54 -5.49
C GLY A 149 -2.62 24.57 -4.52
N LEU A 150 -3.05 23.38 -4.99
CA LEU A 150 -3.58 22.34 -4.11
C LEU A 150 -2.43 21.56 -3.45
N SER A 151 -2.68 21.09 -2.22
CA SER A 151 -1.75 20.20 -1.54
C SER A 151 -1.81 18.80 -2.16
N THR A 152 -0.91 18.51 -3.08
CA THR A 152 -0.76 17.19 -3.71
C THR A 152 0.57 16.54 -3.35
N VAL A 153 0.76 15.30 -3.79
CA VAL A 153 2.02 14.57 -3.65
C VAL A 153 2.68 14.42 -5.01
N ASP A 154 4.01 14.39 -5.03
CA ASP A 154 4.79 14.23 -6.26
C ASP A 154 4.76 12.76 -6.69
N THR A 155 3.93 12.44 -7.69
CA THR A 155 3.73 11.07 -8.17
C THR A 155 4.52 10.81 -9.45
N MET A 156 5.02 9.59 -9.62
CA MET A 156 5.78 9.19 -10.80
C MET A 156 5.15 7.97 -11.47
N VAL A 157 5.02 7.98 -12.80
CA VAL A 157 4.70 6.75 -13.54
C VAL A 157 5.92 5.85 -13.59
N PHE A 158 5.80 4.64 -13.07
CA PHE A 158 6.87 3.65 -13.01
C PHE A 158 6.39 2.33 -13.63
N ASN A 159 6.94 1.97 -14.78
CA ASN A 159 6.62 0.71 -15.49
C ASN A 159 5.10 0.42 -15.62
N SER A 160 4.34 1.42 -16.07
CA SER A 160 2.87 1.37 -16.25
C SER A 160 2.04 1.31 -14.96
N ALA A 161 2.68 1.41 -13.80
CA ALA A 161 2.04 1.67 -12.51
C ALA A 161 2.30 3.11 -12.06
N LEU A 162 1.53 3.59 -11.08
CA LEU A 162 1.74 4.89 -10.45
C LEU A 162 2.44 4.71 -9.11
N LEU A 163 3.60 5.32 -8.95
CA LEU A 163 4.32 5.38 -7.69
C LEU A 163 3.95 6.67 -6.96
N ILE A 164 3.40 6.52 -5.75
CA ILE A 164 2.84 7.60 -4.94
C ILE A 164 3.59 7.65 -3.61
N PRO A 165 4.29 8.74 -3.26
CA PRO A 165 4.94 8.84 -1.97
C PRO A 165 3.90 8.96 -0.86
N ARG A 166 4.19 8.31 0.26
CA ARG A 166 3.31 8.26 1.42
C ARG A 166 3.46 9.50 2.27
N TYR A 167 2.42 10.32 2.31
CA TYR A 167 2.38 11.52 3.17
C TYR A 167 2.34 11.20 4.67
N ASP A 168 2.00 9.95 5.04
CA ASP A 168 1.95 9.45 6.41
C ASP A 168 3.26 8.78 6.85
N ARG A 169 4.35 9.06 6.12
CA ARG A 169 5.71 8.58 6.36
C ARG A 169 6.66 9.78 6.31
N ALA A 170 7.63 9.80 7.22
CA ALA A 170 8.70 10.80 7.24
C ALA A 170 10.02 10.10 7.51
N GLU A 171 11.02 10.35 6.67
CA GLU A 171 12.38 9.87 6.89
C GLU A 171 13.10 10.89 7.80
N GLU A 172 13.64 10.40 8.92
CA GLU A 172 14.43 11.19 9.86
C GLU A 172 15.91 11.25 9.41
N VAL A 173 16.70 12.13 10.03
CA VAL A 173 18.10 12.43 9.62
C VAL A 173 19.02 11.21 9.72
N ASP A 174 18.68 10.25 10.57
CA ASP A 174 19.39 8.98 10.78
C ASP A 174 18.94 7.86 9.83
N GLY A 175 18.01 8.14 8.90
CA GLY A 175 17.43 7.18 7.97
C GLY A 175 16.29 6.34 8.56
N VAL A 176 15.86 6.65 9.79
CA VAL A 176 14.68 5.99 10.39
C VAL A 176 13.41 6.56 9.76
N ILE A 177 12.57 5.67 9.24
CA ILE A 177 11.27 6.06 8.69
C ILE A 177 10.21 6.03 9.79
N ARG A 178 9.71 7.20 10.16
CA ARG A 178 8.63 7.37 11.12
C ARG A 178 7.26 7.28 10.47
N ARG A 179 6.35 6.55 11.12
CA ARG A 179 4.92 6.52 10.74
C ARG A 179 4.19 7.65 11.48
N MET A 180 3.37 8.40 10.75
CA MET A 180 2.59 9.51 11.32
C MET A 180 1.14 9.10 11.48
N HIS A 181 0.56 9.33 12.66
CA HIS A 181 -0.86 9.08 12.90
C HIS A 181 -1.70 10.19 12.28
N HIS A 182 -2.89 9.82 11.81
CA HIS A 182 -3.82 10.74 11.17
C HIS A 182 -4.94 11.09 12.16
N ASP A 183 -4.88 12.28 12.76
CA ASP A 183 -5.88 12.78 13.74
C ASP A 183 -6.70 13.97 13.24
N GLN A 184 -6.63 14.35 11.95
CA GLN A 184 -7.32 15.57 11.47
C GLN A 184 -8.08 15.40 10.14
N PRO A 185 -9.39 15.70 10.11
CA PRO A 185 -10.13 15.88 8.86
C PRO A 185 -9.66 17.18 8.20
N GLY A 186 -9.21 17.12 6.95
CA GLY A 186 -8.73 18.30 6.22
C GLY A 186 -7.49 18.11 5.34
N LYS A 187 -6.90 16.91 5.30
CA LYS A 187 -5.92 16.51 4.27
C LYS A 187 -6.51 15.42 3.34
N ASP A 188 -7.81 15.53 3.11
CA ASP A 188 -8.67 14.47 2.54
C ASP A 188 -8.49 14.30 1.01
N LEU A 189 -7.63 15.08 0.36
CA LEU A 189 -7.46 15.04 -1.09
C LEU A 189 -6.72 13.80 -1.60
N LEU A 190 -6.04 13.02 -0.75
CA LEU A 190 -5.41 11.76 -1.16
C LEU A 190 -6.37 10.57 -1.17
N GLN A 191 -7.57 10.70 -0.60
CA GLN A 191 -8.64 9.73 -0.83
C GLN A 191 -9.26 9.85 -2.23
N LEU A 192 -9.05 10.98 -2.93
CA LEU A 192 -9.58 11.18 -4.29
C LEU A 192 -8.77 10.47 -5.39
N ILE A 193 -7.61 9.88 -5.06
CA ILE A 193 -6.76 9.11 -5.99
C ILE A 193 -6.60 7.66 -5.51
N CYS A 194 -7.37 7.15 -4.53
CA CYS A 194 -7.21 5.79 -4.00
C CYS A 194 -8.38 4.84 -4.27
#